data_AF-R9K046-F1
#
_entry.id   AF-R9K046-F1
#
_cell.length_a   1.000
_cell.length_b   1.000
_cell.length_c   1.000
_cell.angle_alpha   90.00
_cell.angle_beta   90.00
_cell.angle_gamma   90.00
#
_symmetry.space_group_name_H-M   'P 1'
#
loop_
_entity.id
_entity.type
_entity.pdbx_description
1 polymer ?
#
loop_
_entity_poly.entity_id
_entity_poly.type
_entity_poly.pdbx_seq_one_letter_code
_entity_poly.pdbx_strand_id
1 'polypeptide(L)'
;MKASQKDFTQAEIKIISEIMAGERAALEHPYYSRFKEQYEQFCPVSKVRIETIWNKLIEGYRTQLANADLAMTKRNNQEYLDTVNNNPYFREAVEMIQEDGGLAVPEEQELALWSGGYALSLAIRKMGYCPLEGTPFGGLLDNLKVTWEWKREGGLWNILSGAFVGGYEKGRRAHIYFRTVDEMSVLYEQELPMLTQDAGRVIVMHPIFQQGTHTVEAGYDFSRKTAMAIEVARENSVFAYEAKDLRNGIHKEGFLPYKALLEMLGRQGYAANQKVYLSYRSDKFIPGHAPFAREDERTSGFDSQKEDREKFWKQ
;
A
#
# COMPACT_ATOMS: atom_id res chain seq x y z
N MET A 1 5.39 4.34 5.94
CA MET A 1 4.89 5.69 6.36
C MET A 1 5.54 6.71 5.45
N LYS A 2 4.77 7.43 4.61
CA LYS A 2 5.38 8.25 3.54
C LYS A 2 6.00 9.53 4.06
N ALA A 3 7.11 9.95 3.45
CA ALA A 3 7.79 11.18 3.84
C ALA A 3 6.95 12.40 3.42
N SER A 4 6.65 13.26 4.39
CA SER A 4 6.21 14.62 4.15
C SER A 4 7.43 15.52 3.92
N GLN A 5 7.24 16.71 3.35
CA GLN A 5 8.34 17.67 3.15
C GLN A 5 9.05 18.03 4.47
N LYS A 6 8.34 17.99 5.61
CA LYS A 6 8.90 18.27 6.95
C LYS A 6 9.90 17.21 7.41
N ASP A 7 9.87 16.03 6.79
CA ASP A 7 10.77 14.92 7.09
C ASP A 7 12.13 15.05 6.40
N PHE A 8 12.37 16.14 5.68
CA PHE A 8 13.60 16.46 4.97
C PHE A 8 14.23 17.73 5.52
N THR A 9 15.56 17.75 5.57
CA THR A 9 16.33 18.96 5.81
C THR A 9 16.22 19.92 4.61
N GLN A 10 16.46 21.22 4.84
CA GLN A 10 16.47 22.21 3.74
C GLN A 10 17.52 21.88 2.67
N ALA A 11 18.66 21.30 3.08
CA ALA A 11 19.68 20.83 2.17
C ALA A 11 19.15 19.68 1.29
N GLU A 12 18.52 18.66 1.88
CA GLU A 12 17.92 17.56 1.12
C GLU A 12 16.83 18.05 0.16
N ILE A 13 15.95 18.96 0.60
CA ILE A 13 14.89 19.53 -0.24
C ILE A 13 15.50 20.19 -1.48
N LYS A 14 16.55 21.00 -1.31
CA LYS A 14 17.24 21.66 -2.43
C LYS A 14 17.81 20.63 -3.41
N ILE A 15 18.58 19.67 -2.92
CA ILE A 15 19.23 18.64 -3.76
C ILE A 15 18.19 17.81 -4.51
N ILE A 16 17.15 17.35 -3.81
CA ILE A 16 16.08 16.55 -4.42
C ILE A 16 15.35 17.37 -5.47
N SER A 17 15.08 18.66 -5.22
CA SER A 17 14.42 19.54 -6.20
C SER A 17 15.26 19.70 -7.48
N GLU A 18 16.56 19.97 -7.35
CA GLU A 18 17.50 20.07 -8.48
C GLU A 18 17.55 18.74 -9.28
N ILE A 19 17.56 17.60 -8.58
CA ILE A 19 17.51 16.29 -9.22
C ILE A 19 16.18 16.08 -9.95
N MET A 20 15.03 16.41 -9.34
CA MET A 20 13.72 16.27 -9.98
C MET A 20 13.51 17.24 -11.14
N ALA A 21 14.27 18.35 -11.19
CA ALA A 21 14.31 19.29 -12.31
C ALA A 21 15.27 18.85 -13.45
N GLY A 22 16.09 17.83 -13.22
CA GLY A 22 17.11 17.41 -14.19
C GLY A 22 18.40 18.23 -14.16
N GLU A 23 18.54 19.14 -13.19
CA GLU A 23 19.69 20.04 -13.03
C GLU A 23 20.88 19.35 -12.35
N ARG A 24 20.65 18.16 -11.79
CA ARG A 24 21.65 17.38 -11.04
C ARG A 24 21.55 15.88 -11.36
N ALA A 25 22.68 15.17 -11.25
CA ALA A 25 22.74 13.75 -11.54
C ALA A 25 21.95 12.92 -10.51
N ALA A 26 21.28 11.86 -10.99
CA ALA A 26 20.46 10.98 -10.16
C ALA A 26 21.25 10.30 -9.03
N LEU A 27 22.53 9.95 -9.26
CA LEU A 27 23.39 9.29 -8.27
C LEU A 27 23.79 10.23 -7.11
N GLU A 28 23.60 11.53 -7.25
CA GLU A 28 23.84 12.52 -6.19
C GLU A 28 22.65 12.65 -5.22
N HIS A 29 21.60 11.85 -5.43
CA HIS A 29 20.45 11.85 -4.55
C HIS A 29 20.84 11.42 -3.13
N PRO A 30 20.39 12.11 -2.07
CA PRO A 30 20.80 11.83 -0.69
C PRO A 30 20.53 10.38 -0.23
N TYR A 31 19.53 9.74 -0.84
CA TYR A 31 19.12 8.36 -0.53
C TYR A 31 19.68 7.29 -1.47
N TYR A 32 20.51 7.64 -2.47
CA TYR A 32 21.06 6.65 -3.41
C TYR A 32 21.97 5.62 -2.72
N SER A 33 22.86 6.03 -1.82
CA SER A 33 23.74 5.10 -1.08
C SER A 33 22.94 4.07 -0.30
N ARG A 34 21.88 4.51 0.39
CA ARG A 34 20.97 3.61 1.13
C ARG A 34 20.20 2.68 0.19
N PHE A 35 19.70 3.18 -0.94
CA PHE A 35 19.06 2.36 -1.96
C PHE A 35 19.99 1.23 -2.41
N LYS A 36 21.23 1.58 -2.77
CA LYS A 36 22.24 0.63 -3.23
C LYS A 36 22.52 -0.43 -2.17
N GLU A 37 22.83 -0.02 -0.95
CA GLU A 37 23.13 -0.93 0.16
C GLU A 37 21.98 -1.91 0.45
N GLN A 38 20.74 -1.42 0.47
CA GLN A 38 19.56 -2.26 0.72
C GLN A 38 19.23 -3.18 -0.46
N TYR A 39 19.48 -2.74 -1.70
CA TYR A 39 19.30 -3.58 -2.89
C TYR A 39 20.29 -4.76 -2.88
N GLU A 40 21.56 -4.48 -2.59
CA GLU A 40 22.63 -5.49 -2.51
C GLU A 40 22.35 -6.56 -1.42
N GLN A 41 21.54 -6.25 -0.40
CA GLN A 41 21.18 -7.20 0.66
C GLN A 41 20.24 -8.32 0.20
N PHE A 42 19.34 -8.06 -0.75
CA PHE A 42 18.39 -9.08 -1.21
C PHE A 42 18.70 -9.62 -2.60
N CYS A 43 19.50 -8.92 -3.41
CA CYS A 43 19.91 -9.40 -4.72
C CYS A 43 21.35 -8.98 -5.07
N PRO A 44 22.31 -9.93 -5.13
CA PRO A 44 23.71 -9.63 -5.43
C PRO A 44 23.93 -9.43 -6.94
N VAL A 45 23.37 -8.35 -7.48
CA VAL A 45 23.54 -7.95 -8.88
C VAL A 45 24.72 -6.98 -9.05
N SER A 46 25.13 -6.75 -10.31
CA SER A 46 26.21 -5.82 -10.59
C SER A 46 25.85 -4.39 -10.17
N LYS A 47 26.85 -3.62 -9.72
CA LYS A 47 26.70 -2.19 -9.42
C LYS A 47 26.05 -1.41 -10.57
N VAL A 48 26.40 -1.74 -11.82
CA VAL A 48 25.84 -1.13 -13.03
C VAL A 48 24.33 -1.36 -13.09
N ARG A 49 23.85 -2.57 -12.80
CA ARG A 49 22.41 -2.87 -12.80
C ARG A 49 21.65 -2.04 -11.76
N ILE A 50 22.19 -1.91 -10.55
CA ILE A 50 21.59 -1.08 -9.48
C ILE A 50 21.53 0.40 -9.89
N GLU A 51 22.60 0.93 -10.46
CA GLU A 51 22.64 2.29 -10.99
C GLU A 51 21.64 2.49 -12.13
N THR A 52 21.50 1.52 -13.04
CA THR A 52 20.49 1.55 -14.09
C THR A 52 19.08 1.61 -13.52
N ILE A 53 18.74 0.74 -12.57
CA ILE A 53 17.42 0.75 -11.92
C ILE A 53 17.17 2.09 -11.23
N TRP A 54 18.14 2.59 -10.46
CA TRP A 54 18.02 3.89 -9.78
C TRP A 54 17.78 5.04 -10.76
N ASN A 55 18.57 5.11 -11.84
CA ASN A 55 18.40 6.14 -12.86
C ASN A 55 17.01 6.07 -13.50
N LYS A 56 16.50 4.87 -13.79
CA LYS A 56 15.14 4.70 -14.33
C LYS A 56 14.07 5.14 -13.33
N LEU A 57 14.23 4.84 -12.04
CA LEU A 57 13.32 5.35 -11.01
C LEU A 57 13.33 6.88 -10.99
N ILE A 58 14.50 7.52 -10.98
CA ILE A 58 14.60 8.99 -10.97
C ILE A 58 14.00 9.63 -12.23
N GLU A 59 14.26 9.09 -13.42
CA GLU A 59 13.60 9.55 -14.66
C GLU A 59 12.08 9.36 -14.62
N GLY A 60 11.62 8.27 -14.02
CA GLY A 60 10.20 8.04 -13.76
C GLY A 60 9.62 9.14 -12.87
N TYR A 61 10.26 9.47 -11.74
CA TYR A 61 9.81 10.54 -10.85
C TYR A 61 9.81 11.94 -11.51
N ARG A 62 10.78 12.22 -12.38
CA ARG A 62 10.86 13.46 -13.17
C ARG A 62 9.64 13.62 -14.07
N THR A 63 9.32 12.58 -14.82
CA THR A 63 8.26 12.57 -15.84
C THR A 63 6.85 12.38 -15.26
N GLN A 64 6.73 11.72 -14.11
CA GLN A 64 5.43 11.36 -13.54
C GLN A 64 4.56 12.57 -13.20
N LEU A 65 5.14 13.72 -12.85
CA LEU A 65 4.34 14.91 -12.53
C LEU A 65 3.46 15.35 -13.70
N ALA A 66 4.01 15.35 -14.93
CA ALA A 66 3.26 15.68 -16.13
C ALA A 66 2.14 14.67 -16.41
N ASN A 67 2.41 13.37 -16.20
CA ASN A 67 1.39 12.32 -16.32
C ASN A 67 0.27 12.51 -15.30
N ALA A 68 0.61 12.82 -14.04
CA ALA A 68 -0.36 13.07 -12.99
C ALA A 68 -1.25 14.28 -13.31
N ASP A 69 -0.66 15.39 -13.79
CA ASP A 69 -1.42 16.59 -14.16
C ASP A 69 -2.32 16.34 -15.39
N LEU A 70 -1.84 15.59 -16.39
CA LEU A 70 -2.66 15.16 -17.52
C LEU A 70 -3.80 14.23 -17.08
N ALA A 71 -3.55 13.31 -16.15
CA ALA A 71 -4.55 12.38 -15.65
C ALA A 71 -5.71 13.08 -14.94
N MET A 72 -5.45 14.20 -14.26
CA MET A 72 -6.50 15.02 -13.63
C MET A 72 -7.51 15.62 -14.63
N THR A 73 -7.19 15.65 -15.93
CA THR A 73 -8.10 16.13 -16.97
C THR A 73 -9.04 15.05 -17.52
N LYS A 74 -8.85 13.79 -17.11
CA LYS A 74 -9.58 12.65 -17.65
C LYS A 74 -10.99 12.55 -17.09
N ARG A 75 -11.89 11.99 -17.90
CA ARG A 75 -13.34 11.98 -17.60
C ARG A 75 -13.78 10.76 -16.80
N ASN A 76 -12.96 9.72 -16.79
CA ASN A 76 -13.22 8.48 -16.07
C ASN A 76 -11.93 7.93 -15.45
N ASN A 77 -12.09 6.98 -14.53
CA ASN A 77 -11.00 6.45 -13.72
C ASN A 77 -10.05 5.54 -14.52
N GLN A 78 -10.56 4.82 -15.52
CA GLN A 78 -9.73 4.00 -16.39
C GLN A 78 -8.73 4.87 -17.17
N GLU A 79 -9.21 5.94 -17.81
CA GLU A 79 -8.34 6.89 -18.51
C GLU A 79 -7.34 7.57 -17.57
N TYR A 80 -7.75 7.86 -16.33
CA TYR A 80 -6.85 8.38 -15.29
C TYR A 80 -5.72 7.38 -15.01
N LEU A 81 -6.06 6.12 -14.72
CA LEU A 81 -5.09 5.07 -14.40
C LEU A 81 -4.19 4.76 -15.60
N ASP A 82 -4.75 4.66 -16.81
CA ASP A 82 -3.97 4.46 -18.03
C ASP A 82 -2.94 5.56 -18.21
N THR A 83 -3.28 6.81 -17.89
CA THR A 83 -2.35 7.94 -17.97
C THR A 83 -1.29 7.90 -16.87
N VAL A 84 -1.69 7.69 -15.62
CA VAL A 84 -0.77 7.66 -14.47
C VAL A 84 0.19 6.47 -14.55
N ASN A 85 -0.28 5.33 -15.06
CA ASN A 85 0.50 4.10 -15.19
C ASN A 85 1.35 4.07 -16.47
N ASN A 86 1.18 5.01 -17.39
CA ASN A 86 1.96 5.07 -18.63
C ASN A 86 3.28 5.82 -18.44
N ASN A 87 4.12 5.30 -17.53
CA ASN A 87 5.48 5.79 -17.32
C ASN A 87 6.48 4.70 -17.76
N PRO A 88 7.16 4.85 -18.91
CA PRO A 88 8.05 3.82 -19.44
C PRO A 88 9.25 3.57 -18.53
N TYR A 89 9.78 4.61 -17.89
CA TYR A 89 10.94 4.48 -16.99
C TYR A 89 10.60 3.68 -15.74
N PHE A 90 9.43 3.90 -15.14
CA PHE A 90 8.98 3.08 -14.03
C PHE A 90 8.70 1.63 -14.48
N ARG A 91 8.14 1.40 -15.67
CA ARG A 91 7.92 0.04 -16.18
C ARG A 91 9.23 -0.72 -16.35
N GLU A 92 10.20 -0.13 -17.05
CA GLU A 92 11.53 -0.74 -17.23
C GLU A 92 12.22 -0.99 -15.88
N ALA A 93 12.14 -0.06 -14.93
CA ALA A 93 12.67 -0.25 -13.58
C ALA A 93 12.02 -1.45 -12.89
N VAL A 94 10.68 -1.51 -12.90
CA VAL A 94 9.90 -2.56 -12.22
C VAL A 94 10.11 -3.92 -12.89
N GLU A 95 10.26 -3.98 -14.20
CA GLU A 95 10.63 -5.21 -14.93
C GLU A 95 11.98 -5.76 -14.44
N MET A 96 13.02 -4.91 -14.38
CA MET A 96 14.33 -5.33 -13.85
C MET A 96 14.25 -5.76 -12.38
N ILE A 97 13.47 -5.05 -11.55
CA ILE A 97 13.25 -5.42 -10.15
C ILE A 97 12.53 -6.77 -10.02
N GLN A 98 11.56 -7.04 -10.89
CA GLN A 98 10.83 -8.30 -10.93
C GLN A 98 11.77 -9.46 -11.33
N GLU A 99 12.62 -9.26 -12.34
CA GLU A 99 13.66 -10.22 -12.76
C GLU A 99 14.63 -10.54 -11.61
N ASP A 100 14.97 -9.53 -10.81
CA ASP A 100 15.86 -9.65 -9.65
C ASP A 100 15.17 -10.27 -8.42
N GLY A 101 13.91 -10.69 -8.54
CA GLY A 101 13.12 -11.28 -7.45
C GLY A 101 12.67 -10.27 -6.40
N GLY A 102 12.81 -8.97 -6.65
CA GLY A 102 12.52 -7.91 -5.69
C GLY A 102 11.04 -7.82 -5.28
N LEU A 103 10.12 -8.38 -6.08
CA LEU A 103 8.68 -8.44 -5.80
C LEU A 103 8.18 -9.86 -5.50
N ALA A 104 9.09 -10.83 -5.34
CA ALA A 104 8.69 -12.20 -5.06
C ALA A 104 8.00 -12.30 -3.69
N VAL A 105 6.89 -13.04 -3.65
CA VAL A 105 6.27 -13.49 -2.41
C VAL A 105 7.04 -14.72 -1.91
N PRO A 106 7.53 -14.73 -0.66
CA PRO A 106 8.20 -15.90 -0.09
C PRO A 106 7.35 -17.17 -0.21
N GLU A 107 7.99 -18.33 -0.39
CA GLU A 107 7.29 -19.60 -0.64
C GLU A 107 6.33 -19.98 0.50
N GLU A 108 6.73 -19.67 1.73
CA GLU A 108 5.98 -19.95 2.95
C GLU A 108 4.83 -18.97 3.25
N GLN A 109 4.72 -17.88 2.47
CA GLN A 109 3.72 -16.83 2.66
C GLN A 109 2.74 -16.75 1.50
N GLU A 110 1.49 -16.40 1.78
CA GLU A 110 0.50 -16.11 0.74
C GLU A 110 0.46 -14.60 0.46
N LEU A 111 0.21 -14.23 -0.80
CA LEU A 111 0.02 -12.83 -1.21
C LEU A 111 -1.18 -12.23 -0.49
N ALA A 112 -1.02 -11.00 0.00
CA ALA A 112 -2.07 -10.24 0.65
C ALA A 112 -2.15 -8.80 0.15
N LEU A 113 -3.31 -8.42 -0.38
CA LEU A 113 -3.59 -7.05 -0.80
C LEU A 113 -4.38 -6.31 0.27
N TRP A 114 -4.37 -4.99 0.22
CA TRP A 114 -5.15 -4.21 1.16
C TRP A 114 -5.68 -2.88 0.62
N SER A 115 -6.82 -2.44 1.17
CA SER A 115 -7.39 -1.11 0.95
C SER A 115 -7.96 -0.52 2.23
N GLY A 116 -7.79 0.79 2.43
CA GLY A 116 -8.25 1.49 3.64
C GLY A 116 -7.17 1.82 4.68
N GLY A 117 -5.90 1.81 4.28
CA GLY A 117 -4.81 2.48 5.00
C GLY A 117 -3.62 1.59 5.37
N TYR A 118 -2.42 2.19 5.34
CA TYR A 118 -1.12 1.52 5.48
C TYR A 118 -0.95 0.66 6.75
N ALA A 119 -1.70 0.95 7.83
CA ALA A 119 -1.71 0.12 9.03
C ALA A 119 -2.10 -1.36 8.75
N LEU A 120 -2.85 -1.61 7.67
CA LEU A 120 -3.15 -2.98 7.22
C LEU A 120 -1.89 -3.72 6.76
N SER A 121 -1.00 -3.07 6.01
CA SER A 121 0.27 -3.68 5.59
C SER A 121 1.07 -4.22 6.78
N LEU A 122 1.20 -3.43 7.85
CA LEU A 122 1.88 -3.85 9.08
C LEU A 122 1.17 -5.02 9.80
N ALA A 123 -0.16 -5.02 9.82
CA ALA A 123 -0.93 -6.10 10.44
C ALA A 123 -0.80 -7.41 9.66
N ILE A 124 -0.93 -7.35 8.33
CA ILE A 124 -0.79 -8.48 7.40
C ILE A 124 0.56 -9.17 7.57
N ARG A 125 1.65 -8.39 7.67
CA ARG A 125 2.99 -8.94 7.92
C ARG A 125 3.07 -9.70 9.24
N LYS A 126 2.41 -9.21 10.30
CA LYS A 126 2.37 -9.89 11.60
C LYS A 126 1.54 -11.18 11.59
N MET A 127 0.60 -11.29 10.65
CA MET A 127 -0.18 -12.52 10.43
C MET A 127 0.57 -13.58 9.61
N GLY A 128 1.75 -13.26 9.08
CA GLY A 128 2.53 -14.18 8.24
C GLY A 128 2.16 -14.14 6.75
N TYR A 129 1.43 -13.11 6.30
CA TYR A 129 1.13 -12.90 4.88
C TYR A 129 2.02 -11.81 4.28
N CYS A 130 2.15 -11.82 2.95
CA CYS A 130 3.03 -10.91 2.24
C CYS A 130 2.23 -9.80 1.52
N PRO A 131 2.19 -8.56 2.03
CA PRO A 131 1.76 -7.41 1.25
C PRO A 131 2.87 -6.93 0.30
N LEU A 132 2.55 -5.99 -0.60
CA LEU A 132 3.54 -5.39 -1.50
C LEU A 132 4.74 -4.84 -0.72
N GLU A 133 4.52 -4.11 0.38
CA GLU A 133 5.59 -3.60 1.25
C GLU A 133 6.28 -4.70 2.08
N GLY A 134 5.75 -5.92 2.02
CA GLY A 134 6.33 -7.15 2.55
C GLY A 134 7.44 -7.73 1.68
N THR A 135 7.42 -7.44 0.37
CA THR A 135 8.45 -7.88 -0.58
C THR A 135 9.80 -7.20 -0.32
N PRO A 136 10.94 -7.78 -0.76
CA PRO A 136 12.24 -7.17 -0.59
C PRO A 136 12.33 -5.73 -1.11
N PHE A 137 11.88 -5.50 -2.34
CA PHE A 137 11.91 -4.17 -2.95
C PHE A 137 10.80 -3.25 -2.44
N GLY A 138 9.58 -3.75 -2.25
CA GLY A 138 8.49 -2.93 -1.69
C GLY A 138 8.82 -2.43 -0.29
N GLY A 139 9.43 -3.28 0.55
CA GLY A 139 9.93 -2.90 1.86
C GLY A 139 11.10 -1.92 1.82
N LEU A 140 12.02 -2.06 0.85
CA LEU A 140 13.07 -1.07 0.58
C LEU A 140 12.44 0.29 0.24
N LEU A 141 11.52 0.33 -0.72
CA LEU A 141 10.93 1.58 -1.22
C LEU A 141 10.11 2.31 -0.15
N ASP A 142 9.35 1.57 0.69
CA ASP A 142 8.57 2.14 1.80
C ASP A 142 9.46 2.82 2.87
N ASN A 143 10.76 2.51 2.88
CA ASN A 143 11.74 3.12 3.79
C ASN A 143 12.63 4.20 3.14
N LEU A 144 12.48 4.45 1.84
CA LEU A 144 13.23 5.48 1.12
C LEU A 144 12.44 6.77 0.99
N LYS A 145 13.13 7.89 1.20
CA LYS A 145 12.57 9.23 0.98
C LYS A 145 13.07 9.78 -0.35
N VAL A 146 12.47 9.32 -1.45
CA VAL A 146 12.87 9.76 -2.81
C VAL A 146 12.26 11.11 -3.16
N THR A 147 11.04 11.37 -2.70
CA THR A 147 10.35 12.65 -2.86
C THR A 147 9.31 12.84 -1.74
N TRP A 148 8.75 14.04 -1.62
CA TRP A 148 7.59 14.35 -0.78
C TRP A 148 6.31 14.54 -1.60
N GLU A 149 6.40 14.52 -2.93
CA GLU A 149 5.28 14.80 -3.83
C GLU A 149 4.57 13.51 -4.22
N TRP A 150 3.42 13.22 -3.60
CA TRP A 150 2.63 12.03 -3.90
C TRP A 150 2.30 11.87 -5.39
N LYS A 151 2.05 12.98 -6.10
CA LYS A 151 1.81 13.00 -7.54
C LYS A 151 2.93 12.33 -8.35
N ARG A 152 4.18 12.37 -7.85
CA ARG A 152 5.33 11.73 -8.50
C ARG A 152 5.47 10.25 -8.14
N GLU A 153 4.90 9.80 -7.02
CA GLU A 153 5.03 8.41 -6.58
C GLU A 153 3.88 7.52 -7.01
N GLY A 154 2.66 8.05 -7.11
CA GLY A 154 1.45 7.24 -7.29
C GLY A 154 1.54 6.26 -8.46
N GLY A 155 2.07 6.71 -9.60
CA GLY A 155 2.26 5.85 -10.78
C GLY A 155 3.23 4.69 -10.55
N LEU A 156 4.34 4.90 -9.81
CA LEU A 156 5.27 3.82 -9.47
C LEU A 156 4.58 2.76 -8.61
N TRP A 157 3.83 3.17 -7.59
CA TRP A 157 3.13 2.23 -6.71
C TRP A 157 2.07 1.42 -7.46
N ASN A 158 1.36 2.02 -8.41
CA ASN A 158 0.43 1.30 -9.27
C ASN A 158 1.15 0.26 -10.15
N ILE A 159 2.29 0.64 -10.76
CA ILE A 159 3.07 -0.28 -11.61
C ILE A 159 3.64 -1.44 -10.78
N LEU A 160 4.19 -1.15 -9.59
CA LEU A 160 4.68 -2.17 -8.65
C LEU A 160 3.57 -3.13 -8.21
N SER A 161 2.39 -2.59 -7.86
CA SER A 161 1.21 -3.37 -7.50
C SER A 161 0.80 -4.34 -8.62
N GLY A 162 0.78 -3.87 -9.87
CA GLY A 162 0.49 -4.71 -11.03
C GLY A 162 1.53 -5.81 -11.23
N ALA A 163 2.81 -5.49 -11.13
CA ALA A 163 3.89 -6.47 -11.24
C ALA A 163 3.85 -7.51 -10.11
N PHE A 164 3.60 -7.07 -8.87
CA PHE A 164 3.46 -7.94 -7.70
C PHE A 164 2.33 -8.96 -7.85
N VAL A 165 1.15 -8.53 -8.29
CA VAL A 165 0.01 -9.42 -8.54
C VAL A 165 0.26 -10.30 -9.77
N GLY A 166 0.81 -9.73 -10.84
CA GLY A 166 1.08 -10.44 -12.10
C GLY A 166 2.17 -11.50 -11.98
N GLY A 167 3.14 -11.30 -11.09
CA GLY A 167 4.21 -12.25 -10.79
C GLY A 167 3.81 -13.34 -9.79
N TYR A 168 2.62 -13.26 -9.18
CA TYR A 168 2.17 -14.25 -8.21
C TYR A 168 1.70 -15.54 -8.88
N GLU A 169 2.27 -16.67 -8.45
CA GLU A 169 2.05 -17.99 -9.06
C GLU A 169 0.57 -18.37 -9.12
N LYS A 170 0.16 -18.93 -10.26
CA LYS A 170 -1.21 -19.39 -10.50
C LYS A 170 -1.59 -20.52 -9.55
N GLY A 171 -2.87 -20.62 -9.19
CA GLY A 171 -3.41 -21.62 -8.27
C GLY A 171 -3.10 -21.36 -6.79
N ARG A 172 -2.07 -20.56 -6.45
CA ARG A 172 -1.83 -20.15 -5.07
C ARG A 172 -2.94 -19.21 -4.57
N ARG A 173 -3.35 -19.40 -3.33
CA ARG A 173 -4.35 -18.58 -2.65
C ARG A 173 -3.86 -17.14 -2.46
N ALA A 174 -4.79 -16.18 -2.53
CA ALA A 174 -4.53 -14.77 -2.25
C ALA A 174 -5.49 -14.24 -1.19
N HIS A 175 -5.04 -13.25 -0.42
CA HIS A 175 -5.79 -12.61 0.65
C HIS A 175 -6.07 -11.15 0.31
N ILE A 176 -7.24 -10.62 0.68
CA ILE A 176 -7.59 -9.21 0.50
C ILE A 176 -8.14 -8.67 1.81
N TYR A 177 -7.46 -7.68 2.38
CA TYR A 177 -7.85 -7.03 3.63
C TYR A 177 -8.40 -5.64 3.35
N PHE A 178 -9.60 -5.33 3.81
CA PHE A 178 -10.22 -4.05 3.45
C PHE A 178 -11.05 -3.46 4.58
N ARG A 179 -10.90 -2.15 4.78
CA ARG A 179 -11.71 -1.37 5.75
C ARG A 179 -12.84 -0.58 5.09
N THR A 180 -12.73 -0.37 3.80
CA THR A 180 -13.68 0.39 2.98
C THR A 180 -13.69 -0.20 1.59
N VAL A 181 -14.80 -0.04 0.89
CA VAL A 181 -14.86 -0.25 -0.55
C VAL A 181 -14.62 1.11 -1.20
N ASP A 182 -13.50 1.21 -1.89
CA ASP A 182 -13.15 2.37 -2.71
C ASP A 182 -12.96 1.86 -4.13
N GLU A 183 -14.04 1.90 -4.91
CA GLU A 183 -14.07 1.39 -6.29
C GLU A 183 -12.99 2.00 -7.17
N MET A 184 -12.45 3.17 -6.80
CA MET A 184 -11.39 3.85 -7.54
C MET A 184 -9.97 3.51 -7.06
N SER A 185 -9.82 2.68 -6.03
CA SER A 185 -8.51 2.28 -5.52
C SER A 185 -7.83 1.27 -6.44
N VAL A 186 -6.49 1.24 -6.41
CA VAL A 186 -5.66 0.30 -7.18
C VAL A 186 -6.10 -1.14 -6.97
N LEU A 187 -6.54 -1.48 -5.75
CA LEU A 187 -7.10 -2.79 -5.43
C LEU A 187 -8.24 -3.20 -6.35
N TYR A 188 -9.25 -2.35 -6.54
CA TYR A 188 -10.45 -2.74 -7.27
C TYR A 188 -10.32 -2.52 -8.78
N GLU A 189 -9.55 -1.52 -9.21
CA GLU A 189 -9.41 -1.21 -10.64
C GLU A 189 -8.32 -2.02 -11.33
N GLN A 190 -7.33 -2.51 -10.59
CA GLN A 190 -6.16 -3.16 -11.16
C GLN A 190 -5.90 -4.53 -10.54
N GLU A 191 -5.68 -4.59 -9.22
CA GLU A 191 -5.18 -5.82 -8.57
C GLU A 191 -6.21 -6.96 -8.58
N LEU A 192 -7.45 -6.67 -8.16
CA LEU A 192 -8.52 -7.67 -8.11
C LEU A 192 -8.90 -8.17 -9.52
N PRO A 193 -9.10 -7.31 -10.54
CA PRO A 193 -9.26 -7.77 -11.91
C PRO A 193 -8.14 -8.71 -12.36
N MET A 194 -6.88 -8.40 -12.08
CA MET A 194 -5.74 -9.27 -12.41
C MET A 194 -5.77 -10.60 -11.66
N LEU A 195 -6.01 -10.59 -10.34
CA LEU A 195 -6.13 -11.81 -9.54
C LEU A 195 -7.21 -12.74 -10.07
N THR A 196 -8.34 -12.18 -10.54
CA THR A 196 -9.47 -12.98 -11.02
C THR A 196 -9.27 -13.61 -12.39
N GLN A 197 -8.23 -13.24 -13.15
CA GLN A 197 -7.89 -13.86 -14.44
C GLN A 197 -7.48 -15.33 -14.32
N ASP A 198 -7.00 -15.75 -13.14
CA ASP A 198 -6.77 -17.14 -12.80
C ASP A 198 -8.02 -17.77 -12.19
N ALA A 199 -8.82 -18.49 -13.00
CA ALA A 199 -10.15 -18.97 -12.61
C ALA A 199 -10.14 -19.93 -11.40
N GLY A 200 -9.04 -20.66 -11.19
CA GLY A 200 -8.92 -21.66 -10.12
C GLY A 200 -8.35 -21.11 -8.81
N ARG A 201 -7.95 -19.82 -8.79
CA ARG A 201 -7.39 -19.20 -7.59
C ARG A 201 -8.47 -19.02 -6.52
N VAL A 202 -8.13 -19.40 -5.28
CA VAL A 202 -8.93 -19.07 -4.11
C VAL A 202 -8.54 -17.68 -3.61
N ILE A 203 -9.52 -16.80 -3.49
CA ILE A 203 -9.36 -15.43 -2.97
C ILE A 203 -10.12 -15.36 -1.64
N VAL A 204 -9.39 -15.07 -0.57
CA VAL A 204 -9.93 -14.94 0.78
C VAL A 204 -10.04 -13.47 1.13
N MET A 205 -11.25 -13.02 1.44
CA MET A 205 -11.52 -11.61 1.72
C MET A 205 -11.80 -11.39 3.21
N HIS A 206 -11.09 -10.42 3.78
CA HIS A 206 -11.02 -10.10 5.21
C HIS A 206 -11.50 -8.66 5.46
N PRO A 207 -12.80 -8.46 5.75
CA PRO A 207 -13.28 -7.16 6.17
C PRO A 207 -12.74 -6.81 7.57
N ILE A 208 -12.13 -5.62 7.69
CA ILE A 208 -11.56 -5.10 8.93
C ILE A 208 -12.34 -3.86 9.36
N PHE A 209 -12.80 -3.82 10.61
CA PHE A 209 -13.52 -2.67 11.15
C PHE A 209 -13.20 -2.40 12.61
N GLN A 210 -13.50 -1.19 13.06
CA GLN A 210 -13.32 -0.82 14.46
C GLN A 210 -14.66 -0.98 15.20
N GLN A 211 -14.64 -1.64 16.36
CA GLN A 211 -15.78 -1.72 17.27
C GLN A 211 -15.39 -1.09 18.60
N GLY A 212 -15.83 0.15 18.84
CA GLY A 212 -15.41 0.92 20.02
C GLY A 212 -13.92 1.28 19.97
N THR A 213 -13.15 0.92 21.01
CA THR A 213 -11.69 1.10 21.06
C THR A 213 -10.91 -0.05 20.42
N HIS A 214 -11.57 -1.10 19.95
CA HIS A 214 -10.93 -2.32 19.46
C HIS A 214 -10.88 -2.34 17.92
N THR A 215 -9.73 -2.71 17.36
CA THR A 215 -9.63 -3.07 15.94
C THR A 215 -9.98 -4.54 15.80
N VAL A 216 -11.01 -4.83 15.02
CA VAL A 216 -11.56 -6.16 14.82
C VAL A 216 -11.38 -6.51 13.35
N GLU A 217 -10.53 -7.50 13.07
CA GLU A 217 -10.75 -8.33 11.90
C GLU A 217 -11.97 -9.19 12.18
N ALA A 218 -12.79 -9.47 11.17
CA ALA A 218 -13.79 -10.53 11.26
C ALA A 218 -13.20 -11.83 11.88
N GLY A 219 -13.30 -11.98 13.21
CA GLY A 219 -12.73 -13.08 13.99
C GLY A 219 -11.41 -12.84 14.76
N TYR A 220 -10.79 -11.64 14.79
CA TYR A 220 -9.55 -11.39 15.55
C TYR A 220 -9.45 -9.98 16.16
N ASP A 221 -9.17 -9.90 17.48
CA ASP A 221 -8.90 -8.65 18.22
C ASP A 221 -7.39 -8.45 18.44
N PHE A 222 -6.81 -7.48 17.74
CA PHE A 222 -5.37 -7.18 17.78
C PHE A 222 -4.89 -6.59 19.11
N SER A 223 -5.78 -6.00 19.91
CA SER A 223 -5.40 -5.33 21.16
C SER A 223 -5.03 -6.31 22.27
N ARG A 224 -5.56 -7.53 22.21
CA ARG A 224 -5.37 -8.53 23.25
C ARG A 224 -4.35 -9.60 22.88
N LYS A 225 -3.86 -9.65 21.63
CA LYS A 225 -3.06 -10.77 21.07
C LYS A 225 -3.67 -12.15 21.37
N THR A 226 -4.98 -12.21 21.60
CA THR A 226 -5.72 -13.41 21.97
C THR A 226 -6.96 -13.47 21.10
N ALA A 227 -7.33 -14.68 20.67
CA ALA A 227 -8.57 -15.00 19.95
C ALA A 227 -9.83 -14.86 20.82
N MET A 228 -9.91 -13.76 21.58
CA MET A 228 -10.92 -13.50 22.62
C MET A 228 -12.02 -12.56 22.12
N ALA A 229 -12.53 -12.86 20.94
CA ALA A 229 -13.92 -12.61 20.63
C ALA A 229 -14.28 -13.58 19.51
N ILE A 230 -15.43 -14.23 19.68
CA ILE A 230 -16.21 -14.81 18.61
C ILE A 230 -15.86 -16.27 18.19
N GLU A 231 -16.03 -17.19 19.14
CA GLU A 231 -16.61 -18.53 18.87
C GLU A 231 -17.96 -18.45 18.11
N VAL A 232 -18.56 -17.26 18.00
CA VAL A 232 -19.74 -16.91 17.19
C VAL A 232 -19.38 -16.52 15.71
N ALA A 233 -18.09 -16.42 15.33
CA ALA A 233 -17.62 -15.97 13.99
C ALA A 233 -16.92 -17.08 13.19
N ARG A 234 -16.71 -18.24 13.82
CA ARG A 234 -16.01 -19.38 13.22
C ARG A 234 -16.73 -19.98 12.00
N GLU A 235 -17.99 -19.62 11.76
CA GLU A 235 -18.75 -20.17 10.63
C GLU A 235 -19.11 -19.15 9.52
N ASN A 236 -18.98 -17.82 9.73
CA ASN A 236 -19.64 -16.84 8.83
C ASN A 236 -18.90 -15.53 8.50
N SER A 237 -17.59 -15.38 8.71
CA SER A 237 -16.97 -14.03 8.61
C SER A 237 -15.64 -13.92 7.84
N VAL A 238 -15.12 -15.05 7.36
CA VAL A 238 -14.09 -15.10 6.32
C VAL A 238 -14.76 -15.62 5.05
N PHE A 239 -14.64 -14.88 3.96
CA PHE A 239 -15.26 -15.28 2.71
C PHE A 239 -14.19 -15.77 1.74
N ALA A 240 -14.19 -17.08 1.48
CA ALA A 240 -13.38 -17.67 0.44
C ALA A 240 -14.21 -17.78 -0.84
N TYR A 241 -13.75 -17.12 -1.89
CA TYR A 241 -14.37 -17.17 -3.20
C TYR A 241 -13.41 -17.82 -4.19
N GLU A 242 -13.94 -18.57 -5.15
CA GLU A 242 -13.16 -18.85 -6.34
C GLU A 242 -13.11 -17.58 -7.19
N ALA A 243 -11.96 -17.31 -7.80
CA ALA A 243 -11.74 -16.15 -8.65
C ALA A 243 -12.82 -15.99 -9.74
N LYS A 244 -13.31 -17.10 -10.29
CA LYS A 244 -14.39 -17.10 -11.29
C LYS A 244 -15.69 -16.46 -10.79
N ASP A 245 -15.98 -16.55 -9.49
CA ASP A 245 -17.20 -16.01 -8.87
C ASP A 245 -17.11 -14.49 -8.70
N LEU A 246 -15.90 -13.93 -8.66
CA LEU A 246 -15.66 -12.50 -8.53
C LEU A 246 -15.61 -11.77 -9.89
N ARG A 247 -15.42 -12.48 -11.01
CA ARG A 247 -15.32 -11.90 -12.36
C ARG A 247 -16.54 -11.09 -12.81
N ASN A 248 -17.73 -11.42 -12.30
CA ASN A 248 -18.98 -10.79 -12.70
C ASN A 248 -19.41 -9.63 -11.77
N GLY A 249 -18.62 -9.28 -10.75
CA GLY A 249 -19.09 -8.49 -9.61
C GLY A 249 -18.45 -7.12 -9.38
N ILE A 250 -17.37 -6.74 -10.05
CA ILE A 250 -16.54 -5.59 -9.63
C ILE A 250 -17.23 -4.22 -9.84
N HIS A 251 -18.23 -4.12 -10.74
CA HIS A 251 -18.74 -2.81 -11.18
C HIS A 251 -20.26 -2.59 -11.15
N LYS A 252 -21.08 -3.42 -10.47
CA LYS A 252 -22.55 -3.20 -10.39
C LYS A 252 -23.17 -3.67 -9.07
N GLU A 253 -24.35 -3.12 -8.74
CA GLU A 253 -25.18 -3.51 -7.59
C GLU A 253 -25.19 -5.04 -7.41
N GLY A 254 -24.60 -5.52 -6.32
CA GLY A 254 -24.29 -6.94 -6.21
C GLY A 254 -22.94 -7.24 -5.58
N PHE A 255 -22.03 -6.27 -5.55
CA PHE A 255 -20.65 -6.47 -5.11
C PHE A 255 -20.56 -7.11 -3.72
N LEU A 256 -20.07 -8.34 -3.69
CA LEU A 256 -20.07 -9.19 -2.50
C LEU A 256 -19.30 -8.57 -1.31
N PRO A 257 -18.13 -7.92 -1.50
CA PRO A 257 -17.43 -7.25 -0.39
C PRO A 257 -18.21 -6.07 0.20
N TYR A 258 -18.91 -5.30 -0.64
CA TYR A 258 -19.77 -4.22 -0.19
C TYR A 258 -20.98 -4.76 0.60
N LYS A 259 -21.62 -5.82 0.09
CA LYS A 259 -22.72 -6.49 0.79
C LYS A 259 -22.26 -7.07 2.13
N ALA A 260 -21.12 -7.77 2.17
CA ALA A 260 -20.55 -8.32 3.39
C ALA A 260 -20.28 -7.24 4.44
N LEU A 261 -19.65 -6.11 4.05
CA LEU A 261 -19.45 -4.99 4.98
C LEU A 261 -20.77 -4.38 5.45
N LEU A 262 -21.76 -4.23 4.57
CA LEU A 262 -23.08 -3.72 4.94
C LEU A 262 -23.81 -4.65 5.90
N GLU A 263 -23.73 -5.97 5.70
CA GLU A 263 -24.32 -6.97 6.58
C GLU A 263 -23.64 -6.96 7.96
N MET A 264 -22.31 -6.82 8.00
CA MET A 264 -21.54 -6.80 9.23
C MET A 264 -21.68 -5.50 10.04
N LEU A 265 -21.64 -4.35 9.38
CA LEU A 265 -21.63 -3.03 10.03
C LEU A 265 -23.02 -2.39 10.13
N GLY A 266 -23.97 -2.88 9.35
CA GLY A 266 -25.21 -2.16 9.04
C GLY A 266 -24.95 -0.93 8.16
N ARG A 267 -26.03 -0.42 7.53
CA ARG A 267 -25.96 0.74 6.63
C ARG A 267 -25.38 1.99 7.29
N GLN A 268 -25.77 2.27 8.53
CA GLN A 268 -25.31 3.45 9.27
C GLN A 268 -23.83 3.34 9.66
N GLY A 269 -23.39 2.16 10.12
CA GLY A 269 -21.99 1.92 10.48
C GLY A 269 -21.07 2.01 9.26
N TYR A 270 -21.48 1.40 8.15
CA TYR A 270 -20.76 1.53 6.87
C TYR A 270 -20.66 2.99 6.41
N ALA A 271 -21.77 3.73 6.39
CA ALA A 271 -21.78 5.13 5.96
C ALA A 271 -20.90 6.02 6.84
N ALA A 272 -20.87 5.79 8.15
CA ALA A 272 -19.98 6.49 9.07
C ALA A 272 -18.51 6.18 8.77
N ASN A 273 -18.15 4.90 8.57
CA ASN A 273 -16.79 4.48 8.23
C ASN A 273 -16.33 5.05 6.88
N GLN A 274 -17.21 5.00 5.87
CA GLN A 274 -16.92 5.53 4.54
C GLN A 274 -16.72 7.06 4.60
N LYS A 275 -17.56 7.78 5.35
CA LYS A 275 -17.42 9.24 5.54
C LYS A 275 -16.08 9.60 6.19
N VAL A 276 -15.68 8.86 7.22
CA VAL A 276 -14.39 9.04 7.87
C VAL A 276 -13.27 8.80 6.87
N TYR A 277 -13.25 7.67 6.16
CA TYR A 277 -12.26 7.39 5.10
C TYR A 277 -12.17 8.50 4.04
N LEU A 278 -13.30 8.94 3.49
CA LEU A 278 -13.35 9.97 2.44
C LEU A 278 -12.81 11.32 2.93
N SER A 279 -13.04 11.68 4.20
CA SER A 279 -12.52 12.94 4.77
C SER A 279 -10.98 13.01 4.84
N TYR A 280 -10.29 11.87 4.90
CA TYR A 280 -8.82 11.83 4.82
C TYR A 280 -8.33 11.76 3.37
N ARG A 281 -9.17 11.31 2.44
CA ARG A 281 -8.84 11.24 1.01
C ARG A 281 -8.86 12.61 0.32
N SER A 282 -9.73 13.53 0.76
CA SER A 282 -10.03 14.73 -0.02
C SER A 282 -9.07 15.91 0.17
N ASP A 283 -8.43 16.10 1.34
CA ASP A 283 -7.62 17.33 1.55
C ASP A 283 -6.44 17.19 2.53
N LYS A 284 -6.28 16.03 3.19
CA LYS A 284 -5.24 15.80 4.21
C LYS A 284 -4.81 14.34 4.23
N PHE A 285 -4.07 13.91 3.21
CA PHE A 285 -3.26 12.72 3.35
C PHE A 285 -2.18 13.02 4.42
N ILE A 286 -2.46 12.68 5.67
CA ILE A 286 -1.49 12.75 6.76
C ILE A 286 -0.70 11.44 6.72
N PRO A 287 0.60 11.46 6.35
CA PRO A 287 1.39 10.25 6.36
C PRO A 287 1.46 9.70 7.78
N GLY A 288 1.05 8.44 7.96
CA GLY A 288 1.12 7.76 9.26
C GLY A 288 -0.18 7.70 10.06
N HIS A 289 -1.23 8.44 9.69
CA HIS A 289 -2.54 8.32 10.35
C HIS A 289 -3.55 7.66 9.40
N ALA A 290 -3.86 6.39 9.68
CA ALA A 290 -5.06 5.80 9.10
C ALA A 290 -6.29 6.51 9.69
N PRO A 291 -7.41 6.63 8.95
CA PRO A 291 -8.67 7.25 9.41
C PRO A 291 -9.30 6.66 10.68
N PHE A 292 -8.69 5.67 11.30
CA PHE A 292 -9.16 4.98 12.50
C PHE A 292 -8.11 4.97 13.62
N ALA A 293 -7.08 5.81 13.56
CA ALA A 293 -6.38 6.22 14.76
C ALA A 293 -7.27 7.21 15.51
N ARG A 294 -8.11 6.74 16.44
CA ARG A 294 -8.38 7.55 17.62
C ARG A 294 -7.10 7.54 18.45
N GLU A 295 -6.26 8.55 18.28
CA GLU A 295 -5.61 9.15 19.43
C GLU A 295 -6.45 10.37 19.79
N ASP A 296 -7.06 10.35 20.96
CA ASP A 296 -7.78 11.49 21.50
C ASP A 296 -6.81 12.66 21.69
N GLU A 297 -6.81 13.64 20.78
CA GLU A 297 -6.19 14.96 20.98
C GLU A 297 -7.26 16.06 21.15
N ARG A 298 -8.17 15.88 22.10
CA ARG A 298 -8.93 17.01 22.67
C ARG A 298 -8.76 17.21 24.18
N THR A 299 -7.78 16.54 24.78
CA THR A 299 -7.25 16.90 26.10
C THR A 299 -5.74 17.11 25.95
N SER A 300 -5.34 18.19 25.28
CA SER A 300 -4.88 19.41 25.95
C SER A 300 -3.52 19.25 26.63
N GLY A 301 -2.49 19.74 25.95
CA GLY A 301 -1.33 20.44 26.52
C GLY A 301 -0.78 19.93 27.84
N PHE A 302 0.23 19.08 27.79
CA PHE A 302 1.36 19.18 28.70
C PHE A 302 2.59 18.65 27.96
N ASP A 303 3.32 19.59 27.36
CA ASP A 303 4.76 19.48 27.24
C ASP A 303 5.34 19.00 28.58
N SER A 304 6.29 18.06 28.51
CA SER A 304 7.09 17.39 29.56
C SER A 304 6.71 15.90 29.65
N GLN A 305 7.58 14.92 29.42
CA GLN A 305 9.01 14.86 29.66
C GLN A 305 9.67 13.91 28.64
N LYS A 306 10.83 14.34 28.12
CA LYS A 306 11.64 13.65 27.12
C LYS A 306 12.44 12.46 27.69
N GLU A 307 12.28 12.11 28.97
CA GLU A 307 13.20 11.26 29.73
C GLU A 307 12.78 9.78 29.85
N ASP A 308 11.55 9.39 29.52
CA ASP A 308 11.08 8.01 29.77
C ASP A 308 11.26 7.02 28.61
N ARG A 309 11.78 7.44 27.45
CA ARG A 309 12.02 6.53 26.31
C ARG A 309 13.22 5.60 26.49
N GLU A 310 14.17 5.92 27.38
CA GLU A 310 15.36 5.08 27.58
C GLU A 310 15.18 3.95 28.61
N LYS A 311 14.17 4.02 29.48
CA LYS A 311 13.97 3.00 30.53
C LYS A 311 13.26 1.73 30.07
N PHE A 312 12.55 1.75 28.94
CA PHE A 312 11.75 0.60 28.48
C PHE A 312 12.56 -0.49 27.75
N TRP A 313 13.82 -0.22 27.39
CA TRP A 313 14.68 -1.16 26.65
C TRP A 313 15.67 -1.97 27.51
N LYS A 314 15.56 -1.92 28.85
CA LYS A 314 16.50 -2.61 29.76
C LYS A 314 15.86 -3.51 30.83
N GLN A 315 14.69 -4.08 30.58
CA GLN A 315 14.15 -5.21 31.35
C GLN A 315 13.56 -6.26 30.41
#